data_AF-A0A3B3QGJ6-F1
#
_entry.id   AF-A0A3B3QGJ6-F1
#
_cell.length_a   1.000
_cell.length_b   1.000
_cell.length_c   1.000
_cell.angle_alpha   90.00
_cell.angle_beta   90.00
_cell.angle_gamma   90.00
#
_symmetry.space_group_name_H-M   'P 1'
#
loop_
_entity.id
_entity.type
_entity.pdbx_description
1 polymer ?
#
loop_
_entity_poly.entity_id
_entity_poly.type
_entity_poly.pdbx_seq_one_letter_code
_entity_poly.pdbx_strand_id
1 'polypeptide(L)'
;MIKQKQGGNKTTTLKLYGRSPDLRPSLVEEFTQLAKEQGLNDDAIIILKKTQECVPGKPAQLPEIQRMKRNVVLPSPEEGSGGADTPMFINADSCMSPPDGGPCFAMFTRYFYNSTVMACQEFIFGGCLGNQNNFLTEKACLQTCRTEAACRLPITPGKCNGQEELWAFDSVSGKCVSFKYGGCKGNGNKFYSQRECEEYCGVMKDGDEELMKVN
;
A
#
# COMPACT_ATOMS: atom_id res chain seq x y z
N MET A 1 2.36 -25.17 -9.30
CA MET A 1 3.47 -25.30 -8.32
C MET A 1 3.44 -26.70 -7.74
N ILE A 2 4.45 -27.51 -8.02
CA ILE A 2 4.58 -28.86 -7.45
C ILE A 2 5.27 -28.71 -6.10
N LYS A 3 4.60 -29.06 -5.00
CA LYS A 3 5.24 -29.16 -3.67
C LYS A 3 5.38 -30.64 -3.31
N GLN A 4 6.61 -31.12 -3.27
CA GLN A 4 6.93 -32.43 -2.71
C GLN A 4 7.24 -32.28 -1.22
N LYS A 5 6.60 -33.09 -0.38
CA LYS A 5 6.88 -33.20 1.05
C LYS A 5 7.56 -34.55 1.28
N GLN A 6 8.74 -34.56 1.90
CA GLN A 6 9.46 -35.80 2.21
C GLN A 6 8.85 -36.45 3.47
N GLY A 7 8.56 -37.76 3.37
CA GLY A 7 8.13 -38.63 4.47
C GLY A 7 6.64 -38.99 4.44
N GLY A 8 6.31 -40.21 4.00
CA GLY A 8 4.94 -40.73 3.90
C GLY A 8 4.34 -40.59 2.49
N ASN A 9 3.63 -41.62 2.01
CA ASN A 9 3.12 -41.81 0.63
C ASN A 9 3.02 -40.54 -0.23
N LYS A 10 3.78 -40.52 -1.33
CA LYS A 10 3.81 -39.42 -2.30
C LYS A 10 2.41 -39.15 -2.83
N THR A 11 1.75 -38.12 -2.31
CA THR A 11 0.44 -37.68 -2.77
C THR A 11 0.66 -36.50 -3.72
N THR A 12 0.39 -36.71 -5.01
CA THR A 12 0.48 -35.67 -6.04
C THR A 12 -0.87 -34.98 -6.17
N THR A 13 -0.91 -33.66 -6.02
CA THR A 13 -2.14 -32.86 -6.16
C THR A 13 -1.91 -31.74 -7.16
N LEU A 14 -2.76 -31.68 -8.18
CA LEU A 14 -2.79 -30.61 -9.18
C LEU A 14 -3.97 -29.68 -8.90
N LYS A 15 -3.76 -28.37 -8.98
CA LYS A 15 -4.81 -27.36 -8.79
C LYS A 15 -4.70 -26.31 -9.88
N LEU A 16 -5.79 -26.11 -10.63
CA LEU A 16 -5.94 -25.03 -11.61
C LEU A 16 -6.59 -23.82 -10.93
N TYR A 17 -5.94 -22.66 -11.00
CA TYR A 17 -6.45 -21.41 -10.44
C TYR A 17 -6.80 -20.46 -11.59
N GLY A 18 -7.98 -19.84 -11.51
CA GLY A 18 -8.44 -18.84 -12.47
C GLY A 18 -8.96 -17.59 -11.76
N ARG A 19 -8.94 -16.44 -12.44
CA ARG A 19 -9.54 -15.19 -11.94
C ARG A 19 -11.07 -15.17 -12.06
N SER A 20 -11.62 -15.97 -12.98
CA SER A 20 -13.05 -16.16 -13.18
C SER A 20 -13.42 -17.60 -12.80
N PRO A 21 -14.60 -17.85 -12.20
CA PRO A 21 -15.09 -19.20 -11.94
C PRO A 21 -15.42 -19.97 -13.22
N ASP A 22 -15.66 -19.28 -14.34
CA ASP A 22 -15.95 -19.89 -15.63
C ASP A 22 -14.66 -20.25 -16.37
N LEU A 23 -14.38 -21.55 -16.50
CA LEU A 23 -13.24 -22.07 -17.24
C LEU A 23 -13.63 -22.35 -18.70
N ARG A 24 -12.77 -21.96 -19.64
CA ARG A 24 -12.97 -22.29 -21.06
C ARG A 24 -12.90 -23.82 -21.25
N PRO A 25 -13.76 -24.43 -22.08
CA PRO A 25 -13.77 -25.89 -22.29
C PRO A 25 -12.40 -26.46 -22.69
N SER A 26 -11.68 -25.76 -23.58
CA SER A 26 -10.33 -26.18 -24.01
C SER A 26 -9.33 -26.24 -22.86
N LEU A 27 -9.43 -25.33 -21.88
CA LEU A 27 -8.55 -25.30 -20.71
C LEU A 27 -8.85 -26.44 -19.73
N VAL A 28 -10.13 -26.85 -19.65
CA VAL A 28 -10.53 -28.00 -18.85
C VAL A 28 -9.99 -29.29 -19.47
N GLU A 29 -10.05 -29.43 -20.79
CA GLU A 29 -9.49 -30.58 -21.52
C GLU A 29 -7.97 -30.67 -21.36
N GLU A 30 -7.25 -29.55 -21.54
CA GLU A 30 -5.80 -29.46 -21.35
C GLU A 30 -5.40 -29.86 -19.91
N PHE A 31 -6.14 -29.40 -18.89
CA PHE A 31 -5.86 -29.74 -17.50
C PHE A 31 -6.16 -31.22 -17.18
N THR A 32 -7.24 -31.77 -17.73
CA THR A 32 -7.58 -33.19 -17.58
C THR A 32 -6.52 -34.07 -18.22
N GLN A 33 -6.00 -33.70 -19.40
CA GLN A 33 -4.91 -34.42 -20.05
C GLN A 33 -3.63 -34.38 -19.19
N LEU A 34 -3.28 -33.21 -18.65
CA LEU A 34 -2.14 -33.08 -17.74
C LEU A 34 -2.30 -33.91 -16.47
N ALA A 35 -3.52 -34.01 -15.92
CA ALA A 35 -3.79 -34.84 -14.74
C ALA A 35 -3.56 -36.33 -15.02
N LYS A 36 -3.97 -36.82 -16.20
CA LYS A 36 -3.72 -38.19 -16.64
C LYS A 36 -2.23 -38.50 -16.81
N GLU A 37 -1.48 -37.57 -17.39
CA GLU A 37 -0.03 -37.69 -17.54
C GLU A 37 0.70 -37.77 -16.19
N GLN A 38 0.13 -37.17 -15.13
CA GLN A 38 0.64 -37.28 -13.76
C GLN A 38 0.12 -38.53 -13.01
N GLY A 39 -0.54 -39.46 -13.72
CA GLY A 39 -1.03 -40.72 -13.17
C GLY A 39 -2.30 -40.60 -12.32
N LEU A 40 -3.06 -39.50 -12.45
CA LEU A 40 -4.36 -39.35 -11.81
C LEU A 40 -5.45 -39.95 -12.72
N ASN A 41 -6.27 -40.84 -12.16
CA ASN A 41 -7.41 -41.42 -12.89
C ASN A 41 -8.56 -40.40 -13.02
N ASP A 42 -9.46 -40.60 -13.99
CA ASP A 42 -10.59 -39.69 -14.25
C ASP A 42 -11.48 -39.47 -13.01
N ASP A 43 -11.64 -40.50 -12.17
CA ASP A 43 -12.42 -40.45 -10.93
C ASP A 43 -11.79 -39.58 -9.82
N ALA A 44 -10.51 -39.21 -9.95
CA ALA A 44 -9.79 -38.34 -9.01
C ALA A 44 -9.87 -36.85 -9.39
N ILE A 45 -10.44 -36.52 -10.55
CA ILE A 45 -10.52 -35.15 -11.08
C ILE A 45 -11.86 -34.52 -10.63
N ILE A 46 -11.81 -33.78 -9.52
CA ILE A 46 -12.99 -33.07 -8.99
C ILE A 46 -13.07 -31.68 -9.62
N ILE A 47 -13.95 -31.53 -10.61
CA ILE A 47 -14.32 -30.21 -11.16
C ILE A 47 -15.48 -29.66 -10.35
N LEU A 48 -15.22 -28.63 -9.54
CA LEU A 48 -16.25 -27.93 -8.78
C LEU A 48 -17.18 -27.18 -9.75
N LYS A 49 -18.29 -27.81 -10.14
CA LYS A 49 -19.35 -27.13 -10.89
C LYS A 49 -20.03 -26.11 -9.97
N LYS A 50 -20.40 -24.95 -10.52
CA LYS A 50 -21.22 -23.96 -9.85
C LYS A 50 -22.49 -24.66 -9.35
N THR A 51 -22.65 -24.76 -8.04
CA THR A 51 -23.89 -25.21 -7.40
C THR A 51 -25.02 -24.33 -7.95
N GLN A 52 -25.92 -24.92 -8.73
CA GLN A 52 -27.15 -24.27 -9.14
C GLN A 52 -28.07 -24.17 -7.93
N GLU A 53 -28.61 -22.96 -7.78
CA GLU A 53 -29.76 -22.54 -6.97
C GLU A 53 -29.62 -22.57 -5.44
N CYS A 54 -29.52 -21.35 -4.88
CA CYS A 54 -29.89 -21.08 -3.50
C CYS A 54 -31.38 -21.40 -3.31
N VAL A 55 -31.69 -22.59 -2.79
CA VAL A 55 -33.00 -22.83 -2.18
C VAL A 55 -33.00 -22.06 -0.85
N PRO A 56 -34.00 -21.18 -0.58
CA PRO A 56 -34.11 -20.53 0.73
C PRO A 56 -34.27 -21.60 1.80
N GLY A 57 -33.21 -21.86 2.56
CA GLY A 57 -33.28 -22.70 3.75
C GLY A 57 -34.18 -22.04 4.78
N LYS A 58 -35.12 -22.80 5.35
CA LYS A 58 -35.82 -22.43 6.58
C LYS A 58 -34.78 -21.94 7.61
N PRO A 59 -35.02 -20.85 8.34
CA PRO A 59 -34.04 -20.30 9.26
C PRO A 59 -33.68 -21.37 10.29
N ALA A 60 -32.45 -21.88 10.21
CA ALA A 60 -31.85 -22.62 11.29
C ALA A 60 -31.65 -21.63 12.45
N GLN A 61 -32.17 -21.97 13.62
CA GLN A 61 -31.92 -21.19 14.83
C GLN A 61 -30.40 -21.15 15.04
N LEU A 62 -29.86 -19.92 15.06
CA LEU A 62 -28.45 -19.68 15.29
C LEU A 62 -28.12 -20.22 16.70
N PRO A 63 -27.20 -21.19 16.87
CA PRO A 63 -26.75 -21.53 18.20
C PRO A 63 -26.06 -20.30 18.78
N GLU A 64 -26.45 -19.89 19.99
CA GLU A 64 -25.77 -18.84 20.75
C GLU A 64 -24.31 -19.25 20.95
N ILE A 65 -23.42 -18.73 20.11
CA ILE A 65 -21.98 -18.80 20.35
C ILE A 65 -21.71 -17.87 21.52
N GLN A 66 -21.60 -18.43 22.72
CA GLN A 66 -21.02 -17.73 23.85
C GLN A 66 -19.59 -17.34 23.49
N ARG A 67 -19.39 -16.07 23.15
CA ARG A 67 -18.08 -15.47 22.96
C ARG A 67 -17.30 -15.60 24.27
N MET A 68 -16.46 -16.62 24.38
CA MET A 68 -15.35 -16.56 25.33
C MET A 68 -14.48 -15.38 24.94
N LYS A 69 -14.41 -14.38 25.82
CA LYS A 69 -13.50 -13.23 25.68
C LYS A 69 -12.08 -13.77 25.57
N ARG A 70 -11.47 -13.70 24.37
CA ARG A 70 -10.02 -13.80 24.26
C ARG A 70 -9.45 -12.47 24.73
N ASN A 71 -8.68 -12.50 25.81
CA ASN A 71 -7.86 -11.37 26.19
C ASN A 71 -6.83 -11.14 25.07
N VAL A 72 -6.84 -9.94 24.50
CA VAL A 72 -5.79 -9.49 23.58
C VAL A 72 -4.56 -9.26 24.43
N VAL A 73 -3.52 -10.08 24.24
CA VAL A 73 -2.19 -9.76 24.75
C VAL A 73 -1.65 -8.65 23.86
N LEU A 74 -1.60 -7.42 24.37
CA LEU A 74 -0.77 -6.37 23.76
C LEU A 74 0.70 -6.79 23.95
N PRO A 75 1.51 -6.91 22.89
CA PRO A 75 2.96 -6.96 23.06
C PRO A 75 3.46 -5.61 23.58
N SER A 76 4.35 -5.65 24.58
CA SER A 76 5.03 -4.48 25.12
C SER A 76 5.75 -3.69 24.02
N PRO A 77 5.78 -2.34 24.11
CA PRO A 77 6.38 -1.49 23.11
C PRO A 77 7.89 -1.35 23.31
N GLU A 78 8.66 -2.44 23.39
CA GLU A 78 10.12 -2.34 23.47
C GLU A 78 10.77 -3.48 22.68
N GLU A 79 11.76 -3.11 21.86
CA GLU A 79 12.68 -3.93 21.06
C GLU A 79 12.19 -4.38 19.66
N GLY A 80 12.72 -3.67 18.65
CA GLY A 80 12.38 -3.82 17.23
C GLY A 80 13.08 -4.95 16.48
N SER A 81 12.77 -5.04 15.19
CA SER A 81 13.59 -5.77 14.22
C SER A 81 13.54 -5.04 12.88
N GLY A 82 14.70 -4.53 12.48
CA GLY A 82 14.90 -3.76 11.26
C GLY A 82 14.78 -4.58 9.99
N GLY A 83 14.19 -3.95 8.98
CA GLY A 83 14.40 -4.25 7.57
C GLY A 83 14.85 -2.96 6.90
N ALA A 84 16.16 -2.78 6.85
CA ALA A 84 16.84 -1.72 6.12
C ALA A 84 16.54 -1.79 4.61
N ASP A 85 16.40 -0.62 4.00
CA ASP A 85 17.02 -0.27 2.72
C ASP A 85 16.90 -1.32 1.61
N THR A 86 15.67 -1.53 1.15
CA THR A 86 15.47 -1.55 -0.28
C THR A 86 14.72 -0.27 -0.61
N PRO A 87 15.21 0.59 -1.52
CA PRO A 87 14.30 1.52 -2.17
C PRO A 87 13.28 0.62 -2.86
N MET A 88 12.08 0.52 -2.28
CA MET A 88 10.92 0.18 -3.10
C MET A 88 10.97 1.22 -4.21
N PHE A 89 11.45 0.81 -5.39
CA PHE A 89 11.37 1.62 -6.58
C PHE A 89 9.88 1.77 -6.89
N ILE A 90 9.20 2.64 -6.13
CA ILE A 90 7.98 3.29 -6.55
C ILE A 90 8.46 4.03 -7.80
N ASN A 91 8.15 3.46 -8.96
CA ASN A 91 8.46 4.11 -10.24
C ASN A 91 7.99 5.55 -10.12
N ALA A 92 8.86 6.53 -10.38
CA ALA A 92 8.53 7.95 -10.27
C ALA A 92 7.24 8.30 -11.06
N ASP A 93 6.97 7.52 -12.12
CA ASP A 93 5.75 7.57 -12.93
C ASP A 93 4.45 7.33 -12.12
N SER A 94 4.53 6.59 -11.02
CA SER A 94 3.42 6.33 -10.10
C SER A 94 2.88 7.64 -9.53
N CYS A 95 3.76 8.54 -9.10
CA CYS A 95 3.40 9.82 -8.51
C CYS A 95 2.79 10.80 -9.50
N MET A 96 2.93 10.54 -10.80
CA MET A 96 2.36 11.35 -11.89
C MET A 96 1.00 10.82 -12.38
N SER A 97 0.57 9.64 -11.92
CA SER A 97 -0.70 9.04 -12.32
C SER A 97 -1.89 9.80 -11.69
N PRO A 98 -3.03 9.95 -12.39
CA PRO A 98 -4.24 10.54 -11.79
C PRO A 98 -4.81 9.63 -10.68
N PRO A 99 -5.63 10.14 -9.76
CA PRO A 99 -6.31 9.28 -8.79
C PRO A 99 -7.24 8.29 -9.50
N ASP A 100 -7.13 7.01 -9.15
CA ASP A 100 -7.96 5.95 -9.73
C ASP A 100 -8.76 5.23 -8.65
N GLY A 101 -10.08 5.46 -8.65
CA GLY A 101 -11.01 4.81 -7.73
C GLY A 101 -11.18 3.32 -7.99
N GLY A 102 -10.88 2.83 -9.20
CA GLY A 102 -11.16 1.46 -9.61
C GLY A 102 -12.67 1.17 -9.72
N PRO A 103 -13.03 -0.06 -10.14
CA PRO A 103 -14.41 -0.43 -10.45
C PRO A 103 -15.21 -0.93 -9.24
N CYS A 104 -14.57 -1.11 -8.07
CA CYS A 104 -15.24 -1.59 -6.86
C CYS A 104 -15.99 -0.44 -6.14
N PHE A 105 -16.94 -0.81 -5.28
CA PHE A 105 -17.90 0.12 -4.67
C PHE A 105 -17.61 0.46 -3.20
N ALA A 106 -16.45 0.08 -2.65
CA ALA A 106 -16.09 0.51 -1.30
C ALA A 106 -15.74 2.00 -1.31
N MET A 107 -15.86 2.66 -0.15
CA MET A 107 -15.60 4.09 -0.01
C MET A 107 -14.42 4.30 0.93
N PHE A 108 -13.21 3.97 0.49
CA PHE A 108 -12.00 4.21 1.29
C PHE A 108 -11.41 5.57 0.98
N THR A 109 -11.31 6.45 1.99
CA THR A 109 -10.52 7.67 1.86
C THR A 109 -9.04 7.31 1.75
N ARG A 110 -8.41 7.75 0.67
CA ARG A 110 -6.98 7.55 0.37
C ARG A 110 -6.38 8.87 -0.09
N TYR A 111 -5.05 8.93 -0.14
CA TYR A 111 -4.31 10.08 -0.63
C TYR A 111 -3.67 9.77 -1.98
N PHE A 112 -3.66 10.74 -2.87
CA PHE A 112 -2.85 10.72 -4.10
C PHE A 112 -2.00 11.98 -4.15
N TYR A 113 -0.84 11.90 -4.77
CA TYR A 113 0.03 13.04 -5.03
C TYR A 113 -0.44 13.78 -6.27
N ASN A 114 -0.77 15.06 -6.11
CA ASN A 114 -1.06 15.95 -7.22
C ASN A 114 0.18 16.78 -7.52
N SER A 115 0.90 16.42 -8.58
CA SER A 115 2.15 17.09 -8.99
C SER A 115 1.95 18.53 -9.46
N THR A 116 0.74 18.91 -9.92
CA THR A 116 0.44 20.27 -10.39
C THR A 116 0.45 21.27 -9.24
N VAL A 117 -0.09 20.87 -8.09
CA VAL A 117 -0.11 21.69 -6.86
C VAL A 117 0.93 21.24 -5.82
N MET A 118 1.72 20.22 -6.17
CA MET A 118 2.74 19.60 -5.32
C MET A 118 2.22 19.27 -3.92
N ALA A 119 1.03 18.65 -3.84
CA ALA A 119 0.37 18.35 -2.58
C ALA A 119 -0.32 16.99 -2.63
N CYS A 120 -0.42 16.32 -1.47
CA CYS A 120 -1.22 15.11 -1.33
C CYS A 120 -2.68 15.48 -1.05
N GLN A 121 -3.59 14.95 -1.86
CA GLN A 121 -5.02 15.24 -1.80
C GLN A 121 -5.80 13.96 -1.54
N GLU A 122 -6.94 14.09 -0.87
CA GLU A 122 -7.83 12.96 -0.60
C GLU A 122 -8.65 12.60 -1.83
N PHE A 123 -8.88 11.30 -2.03
CA PHE A 123 -9.82 10.77 -3.00
C PHE A 123 -10.48 9.50 -2.45
N ILE A 124 -11.57 9.07 -3.11
CA ILE A 124 -12.27 7.85 -2.75
C ILE A 124 -11.76 6.69 -3.61
N PHE A 125 -11.23 5.67 -2.94
CA PHE A 125 -10.82 4.42 -3.55
C PHE A 125 -11.86 3.32 -3.34
N GLY A 126 -12.29 2.72 -4.45
CA GLY A 126 -13.27 1.65 -4.58
C GLY A 126 -12.89 0.34 -3.89
N GLY A 127 -11.62 0.18 -3.51
CA GLY A 127 -11.12 -1.00 -2.80
C GLY A 127 -10.52 -2.10 -3.67
N CYS A 128 -10.53 -1.94 -5.00
CA CYS A 128 -9.86 -2.86 -5.92
C CYS A 128 -9.35 -2.17 -7.18
N LEU A 129 -8.37 -2.79 -7.83
CA LEU A 129 -7.61 -2.20 -8.94
C LEU A 129 -7.06 -0.82 -8.54
N GLY A 130 -7.00 0.14 -9.46
CA GLY A 130 -6.35 1.41 -9.22
C GLY A 130 -4.91 1.45 -9.74
N ASN A 131 -4.21 2.52 -9.41
CA ASN A 131 -2.78 2.69 -9.67
C ASN A 131 -1.99 2.91 -8.38
N GLN A 132 -0.68 3.11 -8.52
CA GLN A 132 0.27 3.25 -7.40
C GLN A 132 0.21 4.64 -6.74
N ASN A 133 -0.49 5.63 -7.31
CA ASN A 133 -0.75 6.92 -6.67
C ASN A 133 -1.89 6.82 -5.64
N ASN A 134 -1.75 5.89 -4.69
CA ASN A 134 -2.78 5.56 -3.72
C ASN A 134 -2.13 5.21 -2.38
N PHE A 135 -2.23 6.13 -1.44
CA PHE A 135 -1.58 6.06 -0.14
C PHE A 135 -2.62 6.09 0.98
N LEU A 136 -2.31 5.40 2.08
CA LEU A 136 -3.20 5.36 3.25
C LEU A 136 -3.17 6.68 4.05
N THR A 137 -2.03 7.36 4.08
CA THR A 137 -1.80 8.57 4.87
C THR A 137 -1.14 9.66 4.03
N GLU A 138 -1.38 10.92 4.39
CA GLU A 138 -0.71 12.08 3.79
C GLU A 138 0.82 11.94 3.91
N LYS A 139 1.30 11.43 5.05
CA LYS A 139 2.72 11.15 5.31
C LYS A 139 3.34 10.21 4.28
N ALA A 140 2.73 9.05 4.07
CA ALA A 140 3.25 8.07 3.12
C ALA A 140 3.27 8.63 1.70
N CYS A 141 2.24 9.39 1.32
CA CYS A 141 2.16 10.06 0.03
C CYS A 141 3.31 11.07 -0.16
N LEU A 142 3.53 11.95 0.82
CA LEU A 142 4.60 12.97 0.75
C LEU A 142 5.99 12.33 0.76
N GLN A 143 6.26 11.38 1.65
CA GLN A 143 7.57 10.72 1.70
C GLN A 143 7.89 9.92 0.44
N THR A 144 6.87 9.49 -0.31
CA THR A 144 7.05 8.73 -1.56
C THR A 144 7.19 9.64 -2.79
N CYS A 145 6.38 10.71 -2.87
CA CYS A 145 6.20 11.45 -4.12
C CYS A 145 6.68 12.91 -4.08
N ARG A 146 7.04 13.45 -2.92
CA ARG A 146 7.53 14.83 -2.82
C ARG A 146 8.84 14.98 -3.59
N THR A 147 9.01 16.14 -4.20
CA THR A 147 10.24 16.55 -4.91
C THR A 147 10.82 17.80 -4.25
N GLU A 148 12.07 18.13 -4.56
CA GLU A 148 12.74 19.36 -4.07
C GLU A 148 12.01 20.65 -4.49
N ALA A 149 11.16 20.58 -5.52
CA ALA A 149 10.31 21.70 -5.91
C ALA A 149 9.36 22.13 -4.77
N ALA A 150 9.04 21.23 -3.84
CA ALA A 150 8.27 21.53 -2.66
C ALA A 150 8.93 22.58 -1.76
N CYS A 151 10.26 22.66 -1.71
CA CYS A 151 10.99 23.62 -0.89
C CYS A 151 10.73 25.09 -1.30
N ARG A 152 10.14 25.32 -2.49
CA ARG A 152 9.76 26.66 -2.96
C ARG A 152 8.29 27.02 -2.66
N LEU A 153 7.53 26.11 -2.04
CA LEU A 153 6.12 26.36 -1.70
C LEU A 153 6.01 27.12 -0.36
N PRO A 154 4.93 27.88 -0.14
CA PRO A 154 4.71 28.57 1.12
C PRO A 154 4.44 27.59 2.27
N ILE A 155 4.89 27.92 3.48
CA ILE A 155 4.53 27.19 4.69
C ILE A 155 3.01 27.32 4.90
N THR A 156 2.30 26.19 4.91
CA THR A 156 0.84 26.16 4.93
C THR A 156 0.31 25.41 6.16
N PRO A 157 -0.06 26.13 7.25
CA PRO A 157 -0.70 25.53 8.42
C PRO A 157 -2.02 24.82 8.10
N GLY A 158 -2.73 25.23 7.05
CA GLY A 158 -4.07 24.74 6.75
C GLY A 158 -5.15 25.39 7.60
N LYS A 159 -6.41 25.05 7.32
CA LYS A 159 -7.59 25.64 7.99
C LYS A 159 -8.18 24.79 9.10
N CYS A 160 -7.65 23.59 9.32
CA CYS A 160 -8.11 22.68 10.36
C CYS A 160 -7.46 23.02 11.71
N ASN A 161 -8.05 22.51 12.80
CA ASN A 161 -7.69 22.89 14.18
C ASN A 161 -6.71 21.94 14.86
N GLY A 162 -6.01 21.11 14.08
CA GLY A 162 -4.91 20.29 14.57
C GLY A 162 -3.74 21.15 15.08
N GLN A 163 -2.87 20.52 15.87
CA GLN A 163 -1.70 21.17 16.46
C GLN A 163 -0.46 20.29 16.29
N GLU A 164 -0.36 19.59 15.16
CA GLU A 164 0.78 18.73 14.88
C GLU A 164 2.00 19.61 14.60
N GLU A 165 3.09 19.41 15.33
CA GLU A 165 4.34 20.12 15.10
C GLU A 165 5.13 19.41 14.00
N LEU A 166 5.28 20.09 12.86
CA LEU A 166 5.97 19.58 11.67
C LEU A 166 7.02 20.59 11.22
N TRP A 167 7.84 20.19 10.26
CA TRP A 167 8.92 21.01 9.71
C TRP A 167 8.56 21.50 8.31
N ALA A 168 9.01 22.69 7.94
CA ALA A 168 8.92 23.23 6.60
C ALA A 168 10.15 24.07 6.30
N PHE A 169 10.51 24.18 5.03
CA PHE A 169 11.59 25.04 4.60
C PHE A 169 11.09 26.47 4.42
N ASP A 170 11.70 27.40 5.13
CA ASP A 170 11.49 28.83 4.90
C ASP A 170 12.52 29.32 3.89
N SER A 171 12.07 29.58 2.66
CA SER A 171 12.91 30.08 1.57
C SER A 171 13.44 31.49 1.80
N VAL A 172 12.85 32.26 2.74
CA VAL A 172 13.32 33.62 3.06
C VAL A 172 14.53 33.56 3.96
N SER A 173 14.50 32.72 5.00
CA SER A 173 15.64 32.53 5.91
C SER A 173 16.63 31.47 5.44
N GLY A 174 16.25 30.65 4.46
CA GLY A 174 17.07 29.54 3.96
C GLY A 174 17.20 28.40 4.98
N LYS A 175 16.21 28.22 5.86
CA LYS A 175 16.28 27.28 6.99
C LYS A 175 15.03 26.44 7.12
N CYS A 176 15.22 25.23 7.63
CA CYS A 176 14.12 24.39 8.09
C CYS A 176 13.60 24.88 9.44
N VAL A 177 12.32 25.23 9.50
CA VAL A 177 11.64 25.77 10.69
C VAL A 177 10.47 24.86 11.08
N SER A 178 10.20 24.74 12.37
CA SER A 178 9.00 24.06 12.84
C SER A 178 7.78 24.97 12.73
N PHE A 179 6.62 24.38 12.45
CA PHE A 179 5.33 25.06 12.40
C PHE A 179 4.21 24.14 12.87
N LYS A 180 3.09 24.74 13.30
CA LYS A 180 1.89 24.00 13.70
C LYS A 180 1.02 23.74 12.48
N TYR A 181 0.89 22.47 12.11
CA TYR A 181 -0.02 22.03 11.07
C TYR A 181 -1.39 21.70 11.64
N GLY A 182 -2.41 22.27 11.01
CA GLY A 182 -3.82 22.13 11.34
C GLY A 182 -4.41 20.77 11.00
N GLY A 183 -3.70 19.90 10.29
CA GLY A 183 -4.15 18.54 9.97
C GLY A 183 -4.93 18.40 8.65
N CYS A 184 -5.08 19.46 7.84
CA CYS A 184 -5.68 19.34 6.52
C CYS A 184 -5.20 20.42 5.53
N LYS A 185 -5.33 20.11 4.22
CA LYS A 185 -5.08 21.05 3.10
C LYS A 185 -3.68 21.68 3.14
N GLY A 186 -2.67 20.91 3.53
CA GLY A 186 -1.27 21.31 3.39
C GLY A 186 -0.76 21.16 1.95
N ASN A 187 0.49 21.53 1.73
CA ASN A 187 1.22 21.29 0.49
C ASN A 187 2.46 20.43 0.78
N GLY A 188 3.31 20.25 -0.25
CA GLY A 188 4.52 19.46 -0.16
C GLY A 188 5.62 20.04 0.72
N ASN A 189 5.59 21.33 1.07
CA ASN A 189 6.56 21.94 1.99
C ASN A 189 6.20 21.59 3.44
N LYS A 190 6.31 20.30 3.75
CA LYS A 190 5.95 19.70 5.02
C LYS A 190 6.78 18.43 5.19
N PHE A 191 7.50 18.35 6.30
CA PHE A 191 8.44 17.31 6.64
C PHE A 191 8.16 16.82 8.06
N TYR A 192 8.39 15.53 8.32
CA TYR A 192 8.11 14.89 9.60
C TYR A 192 9.30 14.89 10.54
N SER A 193 10.44 15.42 10.09
CA SER A 193 11.60 15.71 10.92
C SER A 193 12.42 16.86 10.34
N GLN A 194 13.22 17.51 11.19
CA GLN A 194 14.18 18.53 10.74
C GLN A 194 15.14 17.96 9.70
N ARG A 195 15.74 16.79 10.00
CA ARG A 195 16.68 16.13 9.09
C ARG A 195 16.09 15.89 7.71
N GLU A 196 14.85 15.40 7.64
CA GLU A 196 14.15 15.18 6.37
C GLU A 196 13.99 16.47 5.57
N CYS A 197 13.70 17.60 6.22
CA CYS A 197 13.64 18.90 5.57
C CYS A 197 15.02 19.33 5.05
N GLU A 198 16.05 19.19 5.87
CA GLU A 198 17.42 19.59 5.53
C GLU A 198 17.98 18.76 4.37
N GLU A 199 17.69 17.45 4.33
CA GLU A 199 18.07 16.54 3.25
C GLU A 199 17.38 16.89 1.92
N TYR A 200 16.10 17.26 1.95
CA TYR A 200 15.35 17.60 0.73
C TYR A 200 15.62 19.01 0.22
N CYS A 201 15.80 19.98 1.12
CA CYS A 201 15.89 21.39 0.76
C CYS A 201 17.30 21.95 0.81
N GLY A 202 18.27 21.16 1.26
CA GLY A 202 19.68 21.49 1.20
C GLY A 202 20.00 22.77 1.98
N VAL A 203 20.01 22.69 3.32
CA VAL A 203 20.95 23.55 4.04
C VAL A 203 22.33 22.95 3.79
N MET A 204 23.08 23.58 2.89
CA MET A 204 24.52 23.34 2.78
C MET A 204 25.08 23.40 4.20
N LYS A 205 25.60 22.28 4.71
CA LYS A 205 26.39 22.32 5.94
C LYS A 205 27.64 23.11 5.57
N ASP A 206 27.93 24.21 6.26
CA ASP A 206 29.17 25.00 6.14
C ASP A 206 30.43 24.15 6.43
N GLY A 207 30.71 23.15 5.60
CA GLY A 207 31.76 22.15 5.78
C GLY A 207 32.41 21.71 4.48
N ASP A 208 31.92 22.20 3.33
CA ASP A 208 32.51 22.03 2.00
C ASP A 208 33.08 23.34 1.42
N GLU A 209 33.08 24.45 2.17
CA GLU A 209 33.89 25.64 1.82
C GLU A 209 35.41 25.39 1.97
N GLU A 210 35.82 24.31 2.63
CA GLU A 210 37.24 23.89 2.74
C GLU A 210 37.62 22.80 1.72
N LEU A 211 36.86 22.63 0.63
CA LEU A 211 37.28 21.80 -0.52
C LEU A 211 37.11 22.52 -1.88
N MET A 212 36.90 23.84 -1.86
CA MET A 212 37.07 24.71 -3.05
C MET A 212 38.14 25.78 -2.84
N LYS A 213 39.10 25.52 -1.93
CA LYS A 213 40.35 26.29 -1.83
C LYS A 213 41.56 25.36 -1.96
N VAL A 214 41.68 24.68 -3.09
CA VAL A 214 42.98 24.15 -3.55
C VAL A 214 43.10 24.35 -5.06
N ASN A 215 44.12 25.15 -5.39
CA ASN A 215 44.70 25.53 -6.68
C ASN A 215 44.05 26.70 -7.45
#